data_AF-A0A4Q1IHU3-F1
#
_entry.id   AF-A0A4Q1IHU3-F1
#
_cell.length_a   1.000
_cell.length_b   1.000
_cell.length_c   1.000
_cell.angle_alpha   90.00
_cell.angle_beta   90.00
_cell.angle_gamma   90.00
#
_symmetry.space_group_name_H-M   'P 1'
#
loop_
_entity.id
_entity.type
_entity.pdbx_description
1 polymer ?
#
loop_
_entity_poly.entity_id
_entity_poly.type
_entity_poly.pdbx_seq_one_letter_code
_entity_poly.pdbx_strand_id
1 'polypeptide(L)'
;LLNSIKSNTERTFSVPEIEEFMHSINCISLKASSSAKTDITIVVHDQRTGQQPTLGFSIKSQLGNPSTLLNAGKTTNFCFKISNLSKDHIKEINAISTKSKIKDRILKIKELGGIFEFSNTEKQIFSNNLVLIDSSLPKILSELVFNFYSDSKTKIKELVDEIEIQNPLNFDTSNNHQFYSYKIKRFLTDIALGMMPSKVWTGKYDATGGYLVVKGNGEILCYHIYNKNEFENYLINNTKLETASSTRHDFGELFEENREIYFKLNLQIRFLK
;
A
#
# COMPACT_ATOMS: atom_id res chain seq x y z
N LEU A 1 -2.15 -18.62 -24.14
CA LEU A 1 -1.56 -17.90 -22.99
C LEU A 1 -2.21 -18.21 -21.64
N LEU A 2 -3.49 -17.88 -21.39
CA LEU A 2 -4.11 -18.08 -20.06
C LEU A 2 -4.00 -19.52 -19.53
N ASN A 3 -4.31 -20.50 -20.38
CA ASN A 3 -4.19 -21.92 -20.02
C ASN A 3 -2.73 -22.29 -19.71
N SER A 4 -1.78 -21.82 -20.53
CA SER A 4 -0.35 -22.00 -20.31
C SER A 4 0.11 -21.45 -18.96
N ILE A 5 -0.38 -20.28 -18.55
CA ILE A 5 -0.10 -19.69 -17.23
C ILE A 5 -0.68 -20.54 -16.10
N LYS A 6 -1.90 -21.06 -16.26
CA LYS A 6 -2.58 -21.86 -15.22
C LYS A 6 -2.01 -23.27 -15.07
N SER A 7 -1.56 -23.88 -16.15
CA SER A 7 -1.04 -25.25 -16.15
C SER A 7 0.43 -25.34 -15.76
N ASN A 8 1.17 -24.22 -15.81
CA ASN A 8 2.59 -24.20 -15.52
C ASN A 8 2.85 -23.94 -14.02
N THR A 9 3.75 -24.72 -13.43
CA THR A 9 4.15 -24.63 -12.02
C THR A 9 5.47 -23.87 -11.83
N GLU A 10 6.22 -23.62 -12.92
CA GLU A 10 7.47 -22.88 -12.89
C GLU A 10 7.24 -21.38 -12.78
N ARG A 11 8.16 -20.70 -12.09
CA ARG A 11 8.11 -19.24 -11.89
C ARG A 11 8.41 -18.46 -13.18
N THR A 12 9.23 -19.03 -14.06
CA THR A 12 9.61 -18.45 -15.35
C THR A 12 9.53 -19.57 -16.37
N PHE A 13 8.83 -19.35 -17.47
CA PHE A 13 8.67 -20.33 -18.52
C PHE A 13 8.46 -19.63 -19.87
N SER A 14 8.74 -20.34 -20.96
CA SER A 14 8.56 -19.83 -22.32
C SER A 14 7.19 -20.24 -22.89
N VAL A 15 6.65 -19.35 -23.74
CA VAL A 15 5.46 -19.64 -24.54
C VAL A 15 5.74 -19.16 -25.97
N PRO A 16 6.38 -20.01 -26.80
CA PRO A 16 6.92 -19.58 -28.10
C PRO A 16 5.91 -18.88 -29.01
N GLU A 17 4.69 -19.42 -29.10
CA GLU A 17 3.59 -18.83 -29.89
C GLU A 17 3.27 -17.38 -29.47
N ILE A 18 3.42 -17.05 -28.18
CA ILE A 18 3.16 -15.72 -27.65
C ILE A 18 4.37 -14.81 -27.85
N GLU A 19 5.58 -15.34 -27.75
CA GLU A 19 6.81 -14.62 -28.07
C GLU A 19 6.82 -14.18 -29.53
N GLU A 20 6.44 -15.05 -30.47
CA GLU A 20 6.28 -14.71 -31.89
C GLU A 20 5.25 -13.58 -32.11
N PHE A 21 4.07 -13.70 -31.48
CA PHE A 21 3.05 -12.65 -31.56
C PHE A 21 3.57 -11.31 -31.02
N MET A 22 4.25 -11.33 -29.87
CA MET A 22 4.83 -10.13 -29.28
C MET A 22 5.85 -9.44 -30.20
N HIS A 23 6.72 -10.21 -30.84
CA HIS A 23 7.66 -9.69 -31.83
C HIS A 23 6.94 -9.05 -33.02
N SER A 24 5.83 -9.64 -33.48
CA SER A 24 5.05 -9.10 -34.61
C SER A 24 4.45 -7.71 -34.34
N ILE A 25 4.24 -7.37 -33.06
CA ILE A 25 3.72 -6.06 -32.62
C ILE A 25 4.80 -5.15 -32.01
N ASN A 26 6.09 -5.46 -32.24
CA ASN A 26 7.24 -4.71 -31.69
C ASN A 26 7.28 -4.66 -30.15
N CYS A 27 6.74 -5.66 -29.47
CA CYS A 27 6.86 -5.81 -28.01
C CYS A 27 8.15 -6.57 -27.67
N ILE A 28 9.21 -5.84 -27.35
CA ILE A 28 10.56 -6.40 -27.15
C ILE A 28 10.87 -6.62 -25.65
N SER A 29 10.10 -6.02 -24.75
CA SER A 29 10.23 -6.20 -23.30
C SER A 29 8.86 -6.40 -22.65
N LEU A 30 8.78 -7.40 -21.77
CA LEU A 30 7.61 -7.65 -20.91
C LEU A 30 7.54 -6.77 -19.67
N LYS A 31 8.64 -6.10 -19.31
CA LYS A 31 8.73 -5.29 -18.08
C LYS A 31 8.92 -3.83 -18.41
N ALA A 32 7.99 -3.02 -17.88
CA ALA A 32 8.16 -1.57 -17.81
C ALA A 32 9.29 -1.20 -16.82
N SER A 33 9.83 0.01 -16.98
CA SER A 33 10.82 0.56 -16.05
C SER A 33 10.20 0.72 -14.65
N SER A 34 10.95 0.40 -13.60
CA SER A 34 10.51 0.56 -12.21
C SER A 34 10.31 2.02 -11.77
N SER A 35 10.63 2.99 -12.63
CA SER A 35 10.54 4.41 -12.37
C SER A 35 9.14 5.01 -12.55
N ALA A 36 8.22 4.34 -13.24
CA ALA A 36 6.87 4.80 -13.52
C ALA A 36 5.83 3.73 -13.17
N LYS A 37 4.59 4.15 -12.84
CA LYS A 37 3.47 3.22 -12.56
C LYS A 37 2.71 2.77 -13.80
N THR A 38 2.94 3.42 -14.93
CA THR A 38 2.28 3.12 -16.20
C THR A 38 2.85 1.84 -16.80
N ASP A 39 1.98 0.86 -17.02
CA ASP A 39 2.32 -0.45 -17.60
C ASP A 39 2.07 -0.46 -19.12
N ILE A 40 1.03 0.24 -19.59
CA ILE A 40 0.73 0.42 -21.02
C ILE A 40 0.30 1.86 -21.30
N THR A 41 0.58 2.34 -22.52
CA THR A 41 0.11 3.64 -23.01
C THR A 41 -0.77 3.45 -24.24
N ILE A 42 -1.91 4.13 -24.28
CA ILE A 42 -2.88 4.09 -25.38
C ILE A 42 -3.05 5.50 -25.92
N VAL A 43 -2.89 5.70 -27.22
CA VAL A 43 -3.22 6.96 -27.90
C VAL A 43 -4.63 6.81 -28.47
N VAL A 44 -5.55 7.64 -28.00
CA VAL A 44 -6.92 7.67 -28.53
C VAL A 44 -6.95 8.62 -29.71
N HIS A 45 -7.35 8.17 -30.89
CA HIS A 45 -7.55 9.04 -32.05
C HIS A 45 -9.04 9.39 -32.17
N ASP A 46 -9.48 10.46 -31.51
CA ASP A 46 -10.88 10.92 -31.58
C ASP A 46 -11.06 11.83 -32.80
N GLN A 47 -11.58 11.26 -33.89
CA GLN A 47 -11.86 12.01 -35.13
C GLN A 47 -12.97 13.05 -34.98
N ARG A 48 -13.85 12.93 -33.98
CA ARG A 48 -14.97 13.85 -33.76
C ARG A 48 -14.51 15.12 -33.06
N THR A 49 -13.65 14.99 -32.05
CA THR A 49 -13.13 16.14 -31.30
C THR A 49 -11.77 16.62 -31.80
N GLY A 50 -11.10 15.84 -32.65
CA GLY A 50 -9.74 16.08 -33.11
C GLY A 50 -8.67 15.82 -32.04
N GLN A 51 -9.07 15.39 -30.83
CA GLN A 51 -8.16 15.16 -29.73
C GLN A 51 -7.40 13.84 -29.90
N GLN A 52 -6.13 13.87 -29.50
CA GLN A 52 -5.28 12.68 -29.49
C GLN A 52 -4.62 12.44 -28.12
N PRO A 53 -5.40 12.23 -27.05
CA PRO A 53 -4.84 12.08 -25.72
C PRO A 53 -4.04 10.79 -25.63
N THR A 54 -2.87 10.89 -25.00
CA THR A 54 -2.05 9.75 -24.61
C THR A 54 -2.41 9.36 -23.17
N LEU A 55 -2.96 8.16 -23.01
CA LEU A 55 -3.51 7.63 -21.76
C LEU A 55 -2.62 6.53 -21.22
N GLY A 56 -2.09 6.71 -20.01
CA GLY A 56 -1.35 5.67 -19.30
C GLY A 56 -2.28 4.79 -18.47
N PHE A 57 -2.11 3.46 -18.51
CA PHE A 57 -2.83 2.53 -17.64
C PHE A 57 -1.85 1.74 -16.77
N SER A 58 -2.22 1.53 -15.51
CA SER A 58 -1.57 0.49 -14.69
C SER A 58 -2.36 -0.80 -14.79
N ILE A 59 -1.66 -1.92 -14.89
CA ILE A 59 -2.21 -3.27 -15.02
C ILE A 59 -1.89 -4.05 -13.75
N LYS A 60 -2.89 -4.75 -13.19
CA LYS A 60 -2.66 -5.80 -12.19
C LYS A 60 -3.34 -7.09 -12.59
N SER A 61 -2.66 -8.18 -12.33
CA SER A 61 -3.14 -9.52 -12.58
C SER A 61 -3.51 -10.23 -11.28
N GLN A 62 -4.64 -10.91 -11.30
CA GLN A 62 -5.11 -11.85 -10.28
C GLN A 62 -4.86 -13.32 -10.68
N LEU A 63 -4.13 -13.57 -11.78
CA LEU A 63 -3.81 -14.93 -12.23
C LEU A 63 -2.78 -15.63 -11.33
N GLY A 64 -1.90 -14.85 -10.69
CA GLY A 64 -0.84 -15.34 -9.81
C GLY A 64 -1.08 -15.02 -8.34
N ASN A 65 0.02 -14.87 -7.59
CA ASN A 65 -0.06 -14.36 -6.22
C ASN A 65 -0.60 -12.92 -6.20
N PRO A 66 -1.35 -12.52 -5.15
CA PRO A 66 -1.95 -11.20 -5.10
C PRO A 66 -0.89 -10.11 -5.27
N SER A 67 -1.16 -9.21 -6.21
CA SER A 67 -0.24 -8.12 -6.53
C SER A 67 -0.12 -7.14 -5.35
N THR A 68 0.98 -6.39 -5.32
CA THR A 68 1.25 -5.40 -4.28
C THR A 68 0.87 -4.01 -4.80
N LEU A 69 0.00 -3.30 -4.07
CA LEU A 69 -0.37 -1.93 -4.37
C LEU A 69 0.72 -0.97 -3.88
N LEU A 70 1.14 -1.16 -2.62
CA LEU A 70 2.24 -0.44 -1.98
C LEU A 70 3.30 -1.41 -1.47
N ASN A 71 4.49 -1.35 -2.06
CA ASN A 71 5.60 -2.20 -1.65
C ASN A 71 6.15 -1.79 -0.29
N ALA A 72 6.52 -2.78 0.52
CA ALA A 72 7.26 -2.57 1.74
C ALA A 72 8.66 -2.02 1.47
N GLY A 73 9.11 -1.14 2.35
CA GLY A 73 10.45 -0.59 2.34
C GLY A 73 10.71 0.22 3.60
N LYS A 74 11.97 0.58 3.85
CA LYS A 74 12.30 1.60 4.87
C LYS A 74 11.55 2.91 4.67
N THR A 75 11.19 3.21 3.42
CA THR A 75 10.39 4.37 3.03
C THR A 75 8.93 4.32 3.47
N THR A 76 8.43 3.16 3.91
CA THR A 76 7.06 2.97 4.42
C THR A 76 7.02 2.62 5.91
N ASN A 77 8.12 2.86 6.64
CA ASN A 77 8.15 2.71 8.09
C ASN A 77 7.50 3.90 8.80
N PHE A 78 6.71 3.61 9.83
CA PHE A 78 6.12 4.55 10.79
C PHE A 78 6.84 4.38 12.13
N CYS A 79 7.40 5.48 12.65
CA CYS A 79 8.12 5.53 13.91
C CYS A 79 7.16 5.94 15.04
N PHE A 80 7.14 5.15 16.10
CA PHE A 80 6.41 5.42 17.33
C PHE A 80 7.41 5.66 18.45
N LYS A 81 7.26 6.77 19.17
CA LYS A 81 7.94 7.00 20.44
C LYS A 81 7.25 6.14 21.50
N ILE A 82 8.04 5.51 22.37
CA ILE A 82 7.54 4.72 23.49
C ILE A 82 7.81 5.48 24.79
N SER A 83 6.75 5.99 25.40
CA SER A 83 6.79 6.57 26.75
C SER A 83 6.53 5.49 27.80
N ASN A 84 6.93 5.75 29.07
CA ASN A 84 6.71 4.86 30.21
C ASN A 84 7.31 3.45 30.09
N LEU A 85 8.44 3.29 29.39
CA LEU A 85 9.17 2.03 29.31
C LEU A 85 10.63 2.20 29.75
N SER A 86 11.11 1.36 30.68
CA SER A 86 12.54 1.34 31.04
C SER A 86 13.40 0.76 29.92
N LYS A 87 14.58 1.35 29.70
CA LYS A 87 15.58 0.88 28.72
C LYS A 87 16.07 -0.54 29.00
N ASP A 88 16.02 -0.97 30.26
CA ASP A 88 16.45 -2.32 30.66
C ASP A 88 15.60 -3.42 30.00
N HIS A 89 14.35 -3.12 29.65
CA HIS A 89 13.46 -4.08 28.97
C HIS A 89 13.71 -4.23 27.46
N ILE A 90 14.50 -3.34 26.84
CA ILE A 90 14.70 -3.35 25.37
C ILE A 90 15.24 -4.70 24.90
N LYS A 91 16.28 -5.23 25.58
CA LYS A 91 16.90 -6.51 25.21
C LYS A 91 15.95 -7.69 25.36
N GLU A 92 15.20 -7.74 26.46
CA GLU A 92 14.21 -8.80 26.73
C GLU A 92 13.09 -8.79 25.67
N ILE A 93 12.53 -7.62 25.37
CA ILE A 93 11.45 -7.48 24.38
C ILE A 93 11.95 -7.85 22.98
N ASN A 94 13.12 -7.34 22.57
CA ASN A 94 13.68 -7.65 21.26
C ASN A 94 14.05 -9.14 21.11
N ALA A 95 14.32 -9.86 22.20
CA ALA A 95 14.59 -11.29 22.18
C ALA A 95 13.35 -12.15 21.82
N ILE A 96 12.12 -11.60 21.87
CA ILE A 96 10.91 -12.31 21.47
C ILE A 96 10.99 -12.67 19.96
N SER A 97 10.95 -13.98 19.66
CA SER A 97 11.20 -14.52 18.31
C SER A 97 10.11 -15.50 17.82
N THR A 98 8.87 -15.29 18.24
CA THR A 98 7.71 -16.11 17.83
C THR A 98 7.31 -15.82 16.36
N LYS A 99 6.37 -16.62 15.82
CA LYS A 99 5.80 -16.37 14.48
C LYS A 99 5.11 -15.01 14.39
N SER A 100 4.54 -14.52 15.49
CA SER A 100 3.87 -13.23 15.64
C SER A 100 4.72 -12.21 16.40
N LYS A 101 6.06 -12.35 16.39
CA LYS A 101 6.99 -11.59 17.25
C LYS A 101 6.70 -10.09 17.38
N ILE A 102 6.29 -9.42 16.31
CA ILE A 102 6.01 -7.98 16.33
C ILE A 102 4.79 -7.68 17.21
N LYS A 103 3.71 -8.46 17.07
CA LYS A 103 2.52 -8.36 17.92
C LYS A 103 2.86 -8.67 19.37
N ASP A 104 3.62 -9.74 19.59
CA ASP A 104 4.01 -10.17 20.94
C ASP A 104 4.90 -9.12 21.63
N ARG A 105 5.80 -8.47 20.87
CA ARG A 105 6.58 -7.31 21.34
C ARG A 105 5.70 -6.13 21.72
N ILE A 106 4.69 -5.79 20.89
CA ILE A 106 3.73 -4.72 21.19
C ILE A 106 2.95 -5.03 22.48
N LEU A 107 2.48 -6.28 22.64
CA LEU A 107 1.77 -6.71 23.84
C LEU A 107 2.65 -6.59 25.08
N LYS A 108 3.89 -7.09 25.02
CA LYS A 108 4.85 -6.99 26.13
C LYS A 108 5.18 -5.54 26.51
N ILE A 109 5.31 -4.65 25.52
CA ILE A 109 5.50 -3.21 25.77
C ILE A 109 4.31 -2.63 26.55
N LYS A 110 3.07 -2.94 26.12
CA LYS A 110 1.85 -2.48 26.80
C LYS A 110 1.70 -3.07 28.21
N GLU A 111 2.03 -4.35 28.41
CA GLU A 111 2.03 -5.01 29.73
C GLU A 111 2.97 -4.33 30.74
N LEU A 112 4.11 -3.81 30.25
CA LEU A 112 5.07 -3.06 31.05
C LEU A 112 4.70 -1.58 31.22
N GLY A 113 3.51 -1.17 30.77
CA GLY A 113 3.01 0.21 30.87
C GLY A 113 3.47 1.15 29.75
N GLY A 114 4.18 0.63 28.74
CA GLY A 114 4.67 1.39 27.60
C GLY A 114 3.53 1.91 26.72
N ILE A 115 3.61 3.19 26.34
CA ILE A 115 2.60 3.87 25.52
C ILE A 115 3.22 4.21 24.16
N PHE A 116 2.51 3.88 23.08
CA PHE A 116 2.93 4.17 21.72
C PHE A 116 2.37 5.52 21.27
N GLU A 117 3.25 6.44 20.88
CA GLU A 117 2.88 7.73 20.32
C GLU A 117 3.47 7.86 18.92
N PHE A 118 2.63 8.05 17.91
CA PHE A 118 3.12 8.27 16.56
C PHE A 118 3.98 9.55 16.51
N SER A 119 5.22 9.42 16.04
CA SER A 119 6.16 10.52 15.91
C SER A 119 6.24 11.02 14.47
N ASN A 120 6.65 10.16 13.55
CA ASN A 120 6.84 10.50 12.13
C ASN A 120 6.98 9.22 11.29
N THR A 121 6.93 9.35 9.96
CA THR A 121 7.41 8.28 9.08
C THR A 121 8.95 8.33 9.02
N GLU A 122 9.60 7.19 8.79
CA GLU A 122 11.07 7.12 8.76
C GLU A 122 11.68 8.01 7.68
N LYS A 123 10.98 8.22 6.56
CA LYS A 123 11.42 9.10 5.47
C LYS A 123 10.52 10.31 5.34
N GLN A 124 11.12 11.49 5.48
CA GLN A 124 10.41 12.77 5.39
C GLN A 124 9.67 12.96 4.06
N ILE A 125 10.21 12.47 2.95
CA ILE A 125 9.53 12.52 1.64
C ILE A 125 8.17 11.83 1.72
N PHE A 126 8.09 10.65 2.34
CA PHE A 126 6.81 9.96 2.48
C PHE A 126 5.87 10.73 3.40
N SER A 127 6.36 11.29 4.51
CA SER A 127 5.57 12.16 5.39
C SER A 127 4.95 13.33 4.60
N ASN A 128 5.76 14.04 3.81
CA ASN A 128 5.32 15.17 2.99
C ASN A 128 4.31 14.75 1.92
N ASN A 129 4.51 13.60 1.28
CA ASN A 129 3.57 13.06 0.31
C ASN A 129 2.20 12.79 0.95
N LEU A 130 2.17 12.24 2.16
CA LEU A 130 0.92 12.01 2.89
C LEU A 130 0.24 13.33 3.26
N VAL A 131 1.00 14.29 3.79
CA VAL A 131 0.50 15.63 4.14
C VAL A 131 -0.07 16.37 2.91
N LEU A 132 0.54 16.20 1.73
CA LEU A 132 0.06 16.77 0.48
C LEU A 132 -1.34 16.25 0.11
N ILE A 133 -1.62 14.97 0.38
CA ILE A 133 -2.94 14.37 0.14
C ILE A 133 -3.94 14.92 1.17
N ASP A 134 -3.55 14.91 2.44
CA ASP A 134 -4.31 15.44 3.56
C ASP A 134 -3.42 15.62 4.80
N SER A 135 -3.51 16.76 5.49
CA SER A 135 -2.62 17.08 6.62
C SER A 135 -2.70 16.08 7.78
N SER A 136 -3.84 15.42 7.97
CA SER A 136 -4.03 14.41 9.02
C SER A 136 -3.68 12.99 8.58
N LEU A 137 -3.40 12.76 7.30
CA LEU A 137 -3.17 11.42 6.75
C LEU A 137 -2.00 10.66 7.39
N PRO A 138 -0.85 11.28 7.75
CA PRO A 138 0.21 10.56 8.45
C PRO A 138 -0.27 9.91 9.75
N LYS A 139 -1.07 10.63 10.55
CA LYS A 139 -1.60 10.14 11.81
C LYS A 139 -2.71 9.11 11.60
N ILE A 140 -3.60 9.32 10.62
CA ILE A 140 -4.62 8.34 10.27
C ILE A 140 -3.99 7.00 9.85
N LEU A 141 -2.95 7.03 9.02
CA LEU A 141 -2.25 5.83 8.60
C LEU A 141 -1.44 5.19 9.73
N SER A 142 -0.90 5.98 10.67
CA SER A 142 -0.21 5.40 11.83
C SER A 142 -1.17 4.58 12.70
N GLU A 143 -2.40 5.04 12.91
CA GLU A 143 -3.44 4.29 13.64
C GLU A 143 -3.82 3.01 12.89
N LEU A 144 -4.02 3.10 11.56
CA LEU A 144 -4.36 1.96 10.72
C LEU A 144 -3.24 0.88 10.74
N VAL A 145 -1.97 1.30 10.68
CA VAL A 145 -0.80 0.41 10.78
C VAL A 145 -0.68 -0.18 12.19
N PHE A 146 -0.87 0.63 13.23
CA PHE A 146 -0.77 0.17 14.60
C PHE A 146 -1.85 -0.87 14.95
N ASN A 147 -3.09 -0.64 14.51
CA ASN A 147 -4.20 -1.57 14.67
C ASN A 147 -3.93 -2.90 13.96
N PHE A 148 -3.39 -2.87 12.75
CA PHE A 148 -3.00 -4.10 12.03
C PHE A 148 -1.98 -4.96 12.80
N TYR A 149 -0.96 -4.35 13.41
CA TYR A 149 0.04 -5.10 14.18
C TYR A 149 -0.43 -5.47 15.61
N SER A 150 -1.50 -4.83 16.10
CA SER A 150 -2.06 -5.08 17.43
C SER A 150 -3.19 -6.12 17.43
N ASP A 151 -3.98 -6.18 16.36
CA ASP A 151 -5.16 -7.05 16.23
C ASP A 151 -4.89 -8.21 15.25
N SER A 152 -5.95 -8.76 14.65
CA SER A 152 -6.03 -9.89 13.74
C SER A 152 -6.64 -9.49 12.39
N LYS A 153 -7.28 -8.31 12.33
CA LYS A 153 -7.85 -7.75 11.10
C LYS A 153 -6.73 -7.36 10.15
N THR A 154 -6.94 -7.64 8.87
CA THR A 154 -5.95 -7.35 7.82
C THR A 154 -6.52 -6.56 6.66
N LYS A 155 -7.83 -6.68 6.37
CA LYS A 155 -8.46 -5.99 5.25
C LYS A 155 -8.51 -4.50 5.54
N ILE A 156 -8.20 -3.67 4.55
CA ILE A 156 -8.22 -2.22 4.72
C ILE A 156 -9.61 -1.74 5.12
N LYS A 157 -10.68 -2.25 4.48
CA LYS A 157 -12.05 -1.91 4.85
C LYS A 157 -12.34 -2.13 6.34
N GLU A 158 -11.97 -3.29 6.87
CA GLU A 158 -12.20 -3.64 8.29
C GLU A 158 -11.39 -2.75 9.24
N LEU A 159 -10.13 -2.45 8.90
CA LEU A 159 -9.28 -1.54 9.68
C LEU A 159 -9.79 -0.09 9.64
N VAL A 160 -10.29 0.35 8.49
CA VAL A 160 -10.88 1.68 8.32
C VAL A 160 -12.16 1.82 9.13
N ASP A 161 -13.04 0.83 9.08
CA ASP A 161 -14.29 0.83 9.86
C ASP A 161 -13.99 0.93 11.37
N GLU A 162 -12.94 0.24 11.82
CA GLU A 162 -12.52 0.30 13.21
C GLU A 162 -12.01 1.68 13.63
N ILE A 163 -11.14 2.33 12.84
CA ILE A 163 -10.67 3.69 13.17
C ILE A 163 -11.77 4.75 13.00
N GLU A 164 -12.76 4.52 12.14
CA GLU A 164 -13.94 5.39 12.02
C GLU A 164 -14.79 5.33 13.31
N ILE A 165 -14.94 4.15 13.90
CA ILE A 165 -15.62 3.96 15.20
C ILE A 165 -14.79 4.54 16.35
N GLN A 166 -13.49 4.27 16.39
CA GLN A 166 -12.59 4.75 17.45
C GLN A 166 -12.41 6.27 17.42
N ASN A 167 -12.50 6.87 16.23
CA ASN A 167 -12.25 8.28 15.97
C ASN A 167 -10.98 8.83 16.67
N PRO A 168 -9.79 8.25 16.43
CA PRO A 168 -8.56 8.58 17.17
C PRO A 168 -8.10 10.05 17.01
N LEU A 169 -8.61 10.78 16.02
CA LEU A 169 -8.34 12.19 15.82
C LEU A 169 -9.46 13.12 16.33
N ASN A 170 -10.51 12.57 16.93
CA ASN A 170 -11.65 13.31 17.48
C ASN A 170 -12.29 14.27 16.46
N PHE A 171 -12.50 13.82 15.22
CA PHE A 171 -13.25 14.60 14.24
C PHE A 171 -14.71 14.78 14.69
N ASP A 172 -15.33 15.90 14.32
CA ASP A 172 -16.74 16.16 14.59
C ASP A 172 -17.64 15.29 13.69
N THR A 173 -18.21 14.24 14.28
CA THR A 173 -19.08 13.28 13.61
C THR A 173 -20.57 13.59 13.76
N SER A 174 -20.94 14.78 14.25
CA SER A 174 -22.35 15.20 14.44
C SER A 174 -23.23 15.03 13.20
N ASN A 175 -22.63 15.12 12.01
CA ASN A 175 -23.30 14.98 10.72
C ASN A 175 -22.97 13.66 9.99
N ASN A 176 -22.44 12.66 10.71
CA ASN A 176 -22.11 11.33 10.18
C ASN A 176 -21.10 11.32 9.01
N HIS A 177 -20.24 12.34 8.92
CA HIS A 177 -19.14 12.37 7.96
C HIS A 177 -18.19 11.19 8.15
N GLN A 178 -17.81 10.54 7.05
CA GLN A 178 -16.89 9.39 7.02
C GLN A 178 -15.46 9.84 6.72
N PHE A 179 -14.81 10.48 7.70
CA PHE A 179 -13.53 11.16 7.48
C PHE A 179 -12.40 10.19 7.15
N TYR A 180 -12.30 9.07 7.88
CA TYR A 180 -11.20 8.13 7.72
C TYR A 180 -11.35 7.36 6.41
N SER A 181 -12.56 6.86 6.13
CA SER A 181 -12.87 6.17 4.87
C SER A 181 -12.56 7.03 3.64
N TYR A 182 -12.99 8.30 3.64
CA TYR A 182 -12.71 9.21 2.54
C TYR A 182 -11.20 9.43 2.33
N LYS A 183 -10.47 9.73 3.41
CA LYS A 183 -9.02 10.03 3.33
C LYS A 183 -8.20 8.81 2.93
N ILE A 184 -8.57 7.61 3.40
CA ILE A 184 -7.91 6.36 3.01
C ILE A 184 -8.20 6.00 1.55
N LYS A 185 -9.43 6.19 1.06
CA LYS A 185 -9.73 6.02 -0.37
C LYS A 185 -8.85 6.90 -1.25
N ARG A 186 -8.71 8.18 -0.92
CA ARG A 186 -7.81 9.10 -1.65
C ARG A 186 -6.36 8.64 -1.64
N PHE A 187 -5.86 8.19 -0.49
CA PHE A 187 -4.50 7.64 -0.37
C PHE A 187 -4.28 6.41 -1.27
N LEU A 188 -5.22 5.47 -1.26
CA LEU A 188 -5.13 4.28 -2.11
C LEU A 188 -5.14 4.64 -3.59
N THR A 189 -6.00 5.58 -4.00
CA THR A 189 -6.07 6.10 -5.37
C THR A 189 -4.75 6.72 -5.81
N ASP A 190 -4.16 7.60 -4.99
CA ASP A 190 -2.90 8.25 -5.34
C ASP A 190 -1.75 7.24 -5.48
N ILE A 191 -1.66 6.23 -4.60
CA ILE A 191 -0.68 5.13 -4.77
C ILE A 191 -0.92 4.31 -6.03
N ALA A 192 -2.19 4.02 -6.34
CA ALA A 192 -2.55 3.24 -7.51
C ALA A 192 -2.18 3.94 -8.82
N LEU A 193 -2.28 5.27 -8.84
CA LEU A 193 -2.16 6.07 -10.06
C LEU A 193 -0.81 6.79 -10.22
N GLY A 194 0.08 6.83 -9.21
CA GLY A 194 1.42 7.39 -9.40
C GLY A 194 2.28 7.60 -8.14
N MET A 195 1.68 7.77 -6.96
CA MET A 195 2.43 8.11 -5.76
C MET A 195 3.40 6.98 -5.35
N MET A 196 4.64 7.36 -5.10
CA MET A 196 5.69 6.49 -4.58
C MET A 196 6.25 7.06 -3.27
N PRO A 197 6.43 6.25 -2.21
CA PRO A 197 6.94 6.73 -0.92
C PRO A 197 8.32 7.41 -0.97
N SER A 198 9.16 7.04 -1.93
CA SER A 198 10.53 7.51 -2.05
C SER A 198 10.72 8.73 -2.97
N LYS A 199 9.66 9.20 -3.65
CA LYS A 199 9.72 10.31 -4.60
C LYS A 199 8.74 11.40 -4.21
N VAL A 200 9.07 12.66 -4.50
CA VAL A 200 8.17 13.78 -4.25
C VAL A 200 6.89 13.58 -5.05
N TRP A 201 5.76 13.48 -4.34
CA TRP A 201 4.45 13.44 -4.95
C TRP A 201 4.05 14.84 -5.39
N THR A 202 3.63 15.00 -6.64
CA THR A 202 3.24 16.30 -7.20
C THR A 202 1.73 16.43 -7.39
N GLY A 203 0.97 15.37 -7.07
CA GLY A 203 -0.45 15.27 -7.39
C GLY A 203 -0.75 14.93 -8.85
N LYS A 204 0.27 14.75 -9.71
CA LYS A 204 0.09 14.37 -11.11
C LYS A 204 0.13 12.85 -11.28
N TYR A 205 -0.93 12.28 -11.83
CA TYR A 205 -1.02 10.85 -12.09
C TYR A 205 -0.13 10.43 -13.27
N ASP A 206 0.56 9.30 -13.10
CA ASP A 206 1.28 8.62 -14.18
C ASP A 206 0.29 7.85 -15.07
N ALA A 207 -0.63 7.14 -14.43
CA ALA A 207 -1.65 6.34 -15.11
C ALA A 207 -2.91 7.20 -15.36
N THR A 208 -2.87 8.06 -16.37
CA THR A 208 -3.93 9.03 -16.73
C THR A 208 -5.18 8.43 -17.39
N GLY A 209 -5.09 7.20 -17.91
CA GLY A 209 -6.20 6.46 -18.51
C GLY A 209 -7.01 5.65 -17.49
N GLY A 210 -6.36 5.17 -16.44
CA GLY A 210 -6.98 4.38 -15.38
C GLY A 210 -6.23 3.10 -15.01
N TYR A 211 -6.99 2.11 -14.54
CA TYR A 211 -6.47 0.89 -13.94
C TYR A 211 -7.13 -0.34 -14.54
N LEU A 212 -6.33 -1.29 -15.03
CA LEU A 212 -6.77 -2.53 -15.62
C LEU A 212 -6.55 -3.68 -14.65
N VAL A 213 -7.60 -4.44 -14.37
CA VAL A 213 -7.55 -5.64 -13.53
C VAL A 213 -7.82 -6.86 -14.40
N VAL A 214 -6.81 -7.73 -14.54
CA VAL A 214 -6.94 -9.04 -15.19
C VAL A 214 -7.38 -10.05 -14.15
N LYS A 215 -8.63 -10.50 -14.21
CA LYS A 215 -9.22 -11.47 -13.27
C LYS A 215 -8.66 -12.88 -13.47
N GLY A 216 -8.90 -13.75 -12.48
CA GLY A 216 -8.51 -15.16 -12.50
C GLY A 216 -9.05 -15.97 -13.69
N ASN A 217 -10.18 -15.55 -14.28
CA ASN A 217 -10.79 -16.16 -15.45
C ASN A 217 -10.33 -15.55 -16.79
N GLY A 218 -9.45 -14.53 -16.76
CA GLY A 218 -8.97 -13.83 -17.95
C GLY A 218 -9.81 -12.63 -18.37
N GLU A 219 -10.94 -12.36 -17.70
CA GLU A 219 -11.67 -11.11 -17.92
C GLU A 219 -10.82 -9.91 -17.53
N ILE A 220 -10.90 -8.86 -18.33
CA ILE A 220 -10.24 -7.58 -18.05
C ILE A 220 -11.31 -6.60 -17.62
N LEU A 221 -11.14 -6.03 -16.43
CA LEU A 221 -11.98 -4.97 -15.94
C LEU A 221 -11.21 -3.66 -15.94
N CYS A 222 -11.77 -2.65 -16.60
CA CYS A 222 -11.16 -1.33 -16.73
C CYS A 222 -11.84 -0.33 -15.81
N TYR A 223 -11.10 0.20 -14.85
CA TYR A 223 -11.50 1.34 -14.06
C TYR A 223 -10.90 2.60 -14.68
N HIS A 224 -11.70 3.34 -15.43
CA HIS A 224 -11.32 4.68 -15.87
C HIS A 224 -11.31 5.65 -14.69
N ILE A 225 -10.36 6.58 -14.67
CA ILE A 225 -10.25 7.60 -13.61
C ILE A 225 -11.55 8.39 -13.45
N TYR A 226 -12.29 8.59 -14.55
CA TYR A 226 -13.58 9.30 -14.53
C TYR A 226 -14.65 8.59 -13.71
N ASN A 227 -14.55 7.27 -13.53
CA ASN A 227 -15.40 6.51 -12.61
C ASN A 227 -14.72 6.35 -11.24
N LYS A 228 -14.41 7.50 -10.64
CA LYS A 228 -13.66 7.61 -9.38
C LYS A 228 -14.28 6.79 -8.24
N ASN A 229 -15.59 6.87 -8.07
CA ASN A 229 -16.28 6.23 -6.95
C ASN A 229 -16.16 4.70 -7.01
N GLU A 230 -16.36 4.11 -8.19
CA GLU A 230 -16.25 2.67 -8.37
C GLU A 230 -14.80 2.20 -8.18
N PHE A 231 -13.84 2.98 -8.69
CA PHE A 231 -12.42 2.70 -8.50
C PHE A 231 -11.98 2.75 -7.02
N GLU A 232 -12.37 3.80 -6.29
CA GLU A 232 -12.09 3.94 -4.86
C GLU A 232 -12.73 2.81 -4.03
N ASN A 233 -13.98 2.45 -4.37
CA ASN A 233 -14.68 1.34 -3.74
C ASN A 233 -14.01 0.00 -4.05
N TYR A 234 -13.50 -0.19 -5.27
CA TYR A 234 -12.72 -1.38 -5.61
C TYR A 234 -11.46 -1.47 -4.74
N LEU A 235 -10.66 -0.40 -4.68
CA LEU A 235 -9.40 -0.40 -3.93
C LEU A 235 -9.61 -0.71 -2.44
N ILE A 236 -10.54 -0.02 -1.77
CA ILE A 236 -10.75 -0.23 -0.33
C ILE A 236 -11.26 -1.64 0.01
N ASN A 237 -12.12 -2.20 -0.85
CA ASN A 237 -12.71 -3.53 -0.61
C ASN A 237 -11.80 -4.68 -1.04
N ASN A 238 -10.83 -4.44 -1.91
CA ASN A 238 -9.96 -5.47 -2.48
C ASN A 238 -8.51 -5.37 -2.02
N THR A 239 -8.22 -4.64 -0.94
CA THR A 239 -6.87 -4.52 -0.39
C THR A 239 -6.78 -4.89 1.09
N LYS A 240 -5.58 -5.32 1.50
CA LYS A 240 -5.21 -5.67 2.87
C LYS A 240 -3.80 -5.22 3.19
N LEU A 241 -3.51 -5.09 4.48
CA LEU A 241 -2.14 -5.01 4.97
C LEU A 241 -1.52 -6.41 5.07
N GLU A 242 -0.21 -6.49 4.87
CA GLU A 242 0.56 -7.72 5.02
C GLU A 242 1.88 -7.43 5.75
N THR A 243 2.33 -8.34 6.59
CA THR A 243 3.61 -8.19 7.29
C THR A 243 4.76 -8.50 6.33
N ALA A 244 5.53 -7.47 6.00
CA ALA A 244 6.76 -7.61 5.23
C ALA A 244 7.88 -8.27 6.04
N SER A 245 9.02 -8.55 5.38
CA SER A 245 10.22 -9.00 6.09
C SER A 245 10.76 -7.88 7.00
N SER A 246 10.61 -8.07 8.32
CA SER A 246 11.13 -7.17 9.35
C SER A 246 12.62 -6.92 9.24
N THR A 247 13.41 -7.97 8.96
CA THR A 247 14.86 -7.89 8.80
C THR A 247 15.27 -7.16 7.52
N ARG A 248 14.51 -7.29 6.41
CA ARG A 248 14.84 -6.60 5.16
C ARG A 248 14.56 -5.10 5.24
N HIS A 249 13.59 -4.70 6.05
CA HIS A 249 13.05 -3.35 6.09
C HIS A 249 13.28 -2.63 7.43
N ASP A 250 14.06 -3.24 8.34
CA ASP A 250 14.48 -2.71 9.64
C ASP A 250 13.33 -2.14 10.47
N PHE A 251 12.36 -2.99 10.80
CA PHE A 251 11.22 -2.64 11.66
C PHE A 251 10.82 -3.77 12.61
N GLY A 252 10.00 -3.45 13.61
CA GLY A 252 9.46 -4.39 14.58
C GLY A 252 10.35 -4.63 15.80
N GLU A 253 11.37 -3.80 16.03
CA GLU A 253 12.28 -3.84 17.18
C GLU A 253 12.35 -2.49 17.87
N LEU A 254 12.55 -2.51 19.18
CA LEU A 254 12.84 -1.33 19.97
C LEU A 254 14.26 -0.85 19.69
N PHE A 255 14.44 0.46 19.56
CA PHE A 255 15.75 1.10 19.44
C PHE A 255 15.77 2.39 20.24
N GLU A 256 16.97 2.83 20.61
CA GLU A 256 17.19 4.10 21.31
C GLU A 256 17.74 5.14 20.34
N GLU A 257 17.19 6.35 20.38
CA GLU A 257 17.69 7.51 19.66
C GLU A 257 17.52 8.75 20.55
N ASN A 258 18.57 9.55 20.72
CA ASN A 258 18.54 10.76 21.56
C ASN A 258 18.01 10.55 22.99
N ARG A 259 18.36 9.41 23.62
CA ARG A 259 17.90 8.97 24.94
C ARG A 259 16.43 8.57 25.04
N GLU A 260 15.70 8.59 23.93
CA GLU A 260 14.30 8.20 23.82
C GLU A 260 14.17 6.82 23.17
N ILE A 261 13.10 6.10 23.49
CA ILE A 261 12.84 4.75 22.98
C ILE A 261 11.85 4.85 21.82
N TYR A 262 12.12 4.12 20.74
CA TYR A 262 11.28 4.10 19.56
C TYR A 262 11.00 2.67 19.08
N PHE A 263 9.90 2.52 18.35
CA PHE A 263 9.50 1.29 17.69
C PHE A 263 8.99 1.60 16.28
N LYS A 264 9.44 0.83 15.28
CA LYS A 264 9.02 1.00 13.88
C LYS A 264 8.01 -0.06 13.48
N LEU A 265 6.96 0.35 12.76
CA LEU A 265 6.02 -0.53 12.05
C LEU A 265 6.03 -0.23 10.56
N ASN A 266 5.83 -1.24 9.72
CA ASN A 266 5.90 -1.07 8.27
C ASN A 266 4.52 -1.12 7.61
N LEU A 267 4.30 -0.24 6.62
CA LEU A 267 3.13 -0.29 5.78
C LEU A 267 3.45 -1.04 4.47
N GLN A 268 2.73 -2.14 4.25
CA GLN A 268 2.66 -2.84 2.96
C GLN A 268 1.20 -3.09 2.62
N ILE A 269 0.79 -2.78 1.39
CA ILE A 269 -0.59 -2.95 0.93
C ILE A 269 -0.62 -3.90 -0.25
N ARG A 270 -1.44 -4.94 -0.16
CA ARG A 270 -1.62 -5.94 -1.22
C ARG A 270 -3.08 -6.12 -1.56
N PHE A 271 -3.32 -6.61 -2.76
CA PHE A 271 -4.66 -7.02 -3.16
C PHE A 271 -5.09 -8.29 -2.41
N LEU A 272 -6.39 -8.45 -2.24
CA LEU A 272 -7.02 -9.72 -1.91
C LEU A 272 -6.91 -10.67 -3.12
N LYS A 273 -7.03 -11.97 -2.86
CA LYS A 273 -7.11 -12.98 -3.92
C LYS A 273 -8.55 -13.15 -4.36
#